data_AF-A0A0R1EY70-F1
#
_entry.id   AF-A0A0R1EY70-F1
#
_cell.length_a   1.000
_cell.length_b   1.000
_cell.length_c   1.000
_cell.angle_alpha   90.00
_cell.angle_beta   90.00
_cell.angle_gamma   90.00
#
_symmetry.space_group_name_H-M   'P 1'
#
loop_
_entity.id
_entity.type
_entity.pdbx_description
1 polymer ?
#
loop_
_entity_poly.entity_id
_entity_poly.type
_entity_poly.pdbx_seq_one_letter_code
_entity_poly.pdbx_strand_id
1 'polypeptide(L)'
;MKRRRKKRTTSLLVLAIVLIGGWLGLKPSQSQNLWQTAQALLPTAQSSTTNSTSQPNASTAQLADLDYRSGQSAVVAVNNNKATLDPASWKTNHVVYADLDQLNRTSTANTAYLEQRNVANDSLRVRQTVQPTGWHQKFSGRQAILNRGHLVAYSISKGISVDGNYDPNQQSGDQNNLKNLFTQTAFSNQRLQTVYETKIRTALRNGKKVIYQPHAIFRGSELMPRGVQLQAISTDGSLNFNVYIFNVQPGFTFNYSDGTSQTSSLQVPDTTI
;
A
#
# COMPACT_ATOMS: atom_id res chain seq x y z
N MET A 1 47.35 -8.46 -26.35
CA MET A 1 46.18 -7.77 -25.74
C MET A 1 44.88 -8.34 -26.32
N LYS A 2 44.12 -9.14 -25.55
CA LYS A 2 42.81 -9.70 -25.98
C LYS A 2 41.67 -8.88 -25.35
N ARG A 3 40.89 -8.17 -26.17
CA ARG A 3 39.66 -7.46 -25.75
C ARG A 3 38.51 -8.46 -25.61
N ARG A 4 37.99 -8.65 -24.39
CA ARG A 4 36.76 -9.42 -24.10
C ARG A 4 35.52 -8.60 -24.46
N ARG A 5 34.67 -9.12 -25.37
CA ARG A 5 33.31 -8.61 -25.65
C ARG A 5 32.37 -8.98 -24.50
N LYS A 6 31.70 -7.99 -23.89
CA LYS A 6 30.59 -8.17 -22.94
C LYS A 6 29.32 -8.54 -23.74
N LYS A 7 28.74 -9.72 -23.47
CA LYS A 7 27.40 -10.09 -23.96
C LYS A 7 26.35 -9.30 -23.18
N ARG A 8 25.42 -8.65 -23.88
CA ARG A 8 24.22 -8.02 -23.28
C ARG A 8 23.18 -9.12 -23.04
N THR A 9 22.84 -9.37 -21.78
CA THR A 9 21.68 -10.18 -21.39
C THR A 9 20.44 -9.31 -21.51
N THR A 10 19.63 -9.55 -22.54
CA THR A 10 18.28 -9.01 -22.66
C THR A 10 17.40 -9.72 -21.64
N SER A 11 17.04 -9.03 -20.54
CA SER A 11 16.26 -9.57 -19.44
C SER A 11 14.80 -9.82 -19.84
N LEU A 12 14.28 -10.99 -19.48
CA LEU A 12 12.90 -11.48 -19.61
C LEU A 12 11.80 -10.60 -18.93
N LEU A 13 12.17 -9.45 -18.38
CA LEU A 13 11.29 -8.45 -17.76
C LEU A 13 10.31 -7.79 -18.75
N VAL A 14 10.65 -7.78 -20.04
CA VAL A 14 9.89 -7.07 -21.10
C VAL A 14 8.54 -7.74 -21.39
N LEU A 15 8.39 -9.05 -21.16
CA LEU A 15 7.18 -9.79 -21.55
C LEU A 15 6.04 -9.70 -20.52
N ALA A 16 6.36 -9.62 -19.22
CA ALA A 16 5.36 -9.68 -18.15
C ALA A 16 4.47 -8.42 -18.06
N ILE A 17 4.98 -7.30 -18.54
CA ILE A 17 4.32 -5.99 -18.49
C ILE A 17 3.22 -5.85 -19.54
N VAL A 18 3.41 -6.47 -20.72
CA VAL A 18 2.45 -6.42 -21.83
C VAL A 18 1.13 -7.10 -21.46
N LEU A 19 1.19 -8.12 -20.60
CA LEU A 19 0.02 -8.89 -20.18
C LEU A 19 -0.88 -8.12 -19.18
N ILE A 20 -0.33 -7.17 -18.42
CA ILE A 20 -1.10 -6.34 -17.47
C ILE A 20 -1.99 -5.32 -18.21
N GLY A 21 -1.55 -4.83 -19.38
CA GLY A 21 -2.34 -3.91 -20.21
C GLY A 21 -3.59 -4.54 -20.83
N GLY A 22 -3.53 -5.84 -21.13
CA GLY A 22 -4.63 -6.60 -21.73
C GLY A 22 -5.85 -6.74 -20.82
N TRP A 23 -5.65 -6.74 -19.49
CA TRP A 23 -6.75 -6.87 -18.52
C TRP A 23 -7.32 -5.51 -18.06
N LEU A 24 -6.65 -4.40 -18.39
CA LEU A 24 -7.07 -3.03 -18.11
C LEU A 24 -7.63 -2.29 -19.35
N GLY A 25 -7.67 -2.94 -20.52
CA GLY A 25 -8.19 -2.35 -21.77
C GLY A 25 -7.30 -1.25 -22.37
N LEU A 26 -6.02 -1.19 -22.00
CA LEU A 26 -5.08 -0.17 -22.46
C LEU A 26 -4.34 -0.64 -23.72
N LYS A 27 -4.19 0.25 -24.71
CA LYS A 27 -3.45 -0.06 -25.94
C LYS A 27 -1.94 -0.18 -25.65
N PRO A 28 -1.19 -1.04 -26.34
CA PRO A 28 0.25 -1.26 -26.09
C PRO A 28 1.14 0.00 -26.13
N SER A 29 0.73 1.04 -26.85
CA SER A 29 1.44 2.33 -26.88
C SER A 29 1.24 3.16 -25.61
N GLN A 30 0.14 2.97 -24.88
CA GLN A 30 -0.14 3.68 -23.63
C GLN A 30 0.61 3.07 -22.44
N SER A 31 0.83 1.75 -22.45
CA SER A 31 1.62 1.09 -21.41
C SER A 31 3.09 1.47 -21.49
N GLN A 32 3.68 1.58 -22.70
CA GLN A 32 5.07 2.04 -22.87
C GLN A 32 5.32 3.46 -22.38
N ASN A 33 4.36 4.38 -22.56
CA ASN A 33 4.46 5.75 -22.05
C ASN A 33 4.46 5.80 -20.51
N LEU A 34 3.65 4.96 -19.84
CA LEU A 34 3.63 4.85 -18.38
C LEU A 34 4.97 4.38 -17.79
N TRP A 35 5.76 3.58 -18.54
CA TRP A 35 7.11 3.16 -18.12
C TRP A 35 8.14 4.28 -18.19
N GLN A 36 8.08 5.10 -19.23
CA GLN A 36 8.96 6.27 -19.35
C GLN A 36 8.62 7.31 -18.29
N THR A 37 7.33 7.51 -17.97
CA THR A 37 6.90 8.37 -16.85
C THR A 37 7.39 7.82 -15.50
N ALA A 38 7.21 6.53 -15.21
CA ALA A 38 7.66 5.93 -13.95
C ALA A 38 9.18 5.94 -13.77
N GLN A 39 9.95 5.84 -14.85
CA GLN A 39 11.42 5.91 -14.81
C GLN A 39 11.93 7.36 -14.71
N ALA A 40 11.16 8.33 -15.20
CA ALA A 40 11.40 9.77 -15.02
C ALA A 40 11.00 10.27 -13.61
N LEU A 41 10.22 9.49 -12.85
CA LEU A 41 9.81 9.78 -11.46
C LEU A 41 10.81 9.28 -10.40
N LEU A 42 11.99 8.80 -10.80
CA LEU A 42 13.12 8.64 -9.88
C LEU A 42 13.68 10.05 -9.59
N PRO A 43 13.60 10.55 -8.34
CA PRO A 43 14.03 11.91 -8.08
C PRO A 43 15.55 12.02 -8.16
N THR A 44 16.05 12.87 -9.06
CA THR A 44 17.20 13.72 -8.70
C THR A 44 16.73 14.62 -7.57
N ALA A 45 17.47 14.63 -6.46
CA ALA A 45 17.13 15.41 -5.27
C ALA A 45 16.94 16.89 -5.63
N GLN A 46 15.69 17.31 -5.75
CA GLN A 46 15.30 18.70 -5.87
C GLN A 46 14.12 18.93 -4.93
N SER A 47 14.40 19.71 -3.89
CA SER A 47 13.49 20.07 -2.82
C SER A 47 12.31 20.87 -3.37
N SER A 48 11.16 20.22 -3.52
CA SER A 48 9.87 20.89 -3.68
C SER A 48 9.26 21.11 -2.30
N THR A 49 9.22 22.38 -1.89
CA THR A 49 8.47 22.84 -0.71
C THR A 49 6.97 22.68 -0.95
N THR A 50 6.47 21.46 -0.75
CA THR A 50 5.06 21.21 -0.51
C THR A 50 4.83 21.36 1.00
N ASN A 51 3.75 22.07 1.37
CA ASN A 51 3.25 22.16 2.74
C ASN A 51 2.89 20.76 3.24
N SER A 52 3.91 20.00 3.65
CA SER A 52 3.76 18.67 4.19
C SER A 52 3.32 18.83 5.63
N THR A 53 2.04 18.55 5.89
CA THR A 53 1.52 18.49 7.25
C THR A 53 2.25 17.38 7.99
N SER A 54 3.20 17.75 8.83
CA SER A 54 3.89 16.81 9.72
C SER A 54 3.14 16.74 11.04
N GLN A 55 2.70 15.55 11.42
CA GLN A 55 2.22 15.30 12.77
C GLN A 55 3.41 14.81 13.63
N PRO A 56 3.53 15.25 14.90
CA PRO A 56 4.43 14.63 15.87
C PRO A 56 4.03 13.16 16.11
N ASN A 57 4.68 12.43 17.03
CA ASN A 57 4.34 11.03 17.30
C ASN A 57 2.87 10.88 17.73
N ALA A 58 1.98 10.70 16.75
CA ALA A 58 0.55 10.79 16.91
C ALA A 58 0.00 9.42 17.28
N SER A 59 -0.80 9.37 18.34
CA SER A 59 -1.57 8.20 18.72
C SER A 59 -2.62 7.86 17.67
N THR A 60 -3.11 6.62 17.70
CA THR A 60 -4.23 6.17 16.86
C THR A 60 -5.45 7.08 16.98
N ALA A 61 -5.78 7.55 18.20
CA ALA A 61 -6.89 8.47 18.43
C ALA A 61 -6.68 9.82 17.70
N GLN A 62 -5.48 10.39 17.81
CA GLN A 62 -5.16 11.65 17.11
C GLN A 62 -5.22 11.50 15.59
N LEU A 63 -4.78 10.36 15.04
CA LEU A 63 -4.93 10.08 13.60
C LEU A 63 -6.39 9.88 13.19
N ALA A 64 -7.21 9.27 14.06
CA ALA A 64 -8.63 9.08 13.81
C ALA A 64 -9.40 10.41 13.78
N ASP A 65 -8.97 11.40 14.56
CA ASP A 65 -9.59 12.73 14.64
C ASP A 65 -9.23 13.65 13.48
N LEU A 66 -8.29 13.26 12.61
CA LEU A 66 -7.96 14.03 11.42
C LEU A 66 -9.10 14.00 10.39
N ASP A 67 -9.43 15.16 9.85
CA ASP A 67 -10.31 15.28 8.68
C ASP A 67 -9.51 15.78 7.47
N TYR A 68 -9.77 15.17 6.32
CA TYR A 68 -9.14 15.58 5.07
C TYR A 68 -9.65 16.95 4.63
N ARG A 69 -8.73 17.81 4.20
CA ARG A 69 -9.04 19.14 3.63
C ARG A 69 -8.88 19.09 2.12
N SER A 70 -9.98 19.33 1.40
CA SER A 70 -10.01 19.35 -0.06
C SER A 70 -8.88 20.18 -0.65
N GLY A 71 -8.17 19.64 -1.63
CA GLY A 71 -7.04 20.30 -2.31
C GLY A 71 -5.70 20.21 -1.59
N GLN A 72 -5.63 19.62 -0.39
CA GLN A 72 -4.36 19.37 0.31
C GLN A 72 -3.82 17.97 -0.01
N SER A 73 -2.55 17.71 0.34
CA SER A 73 -1.99 16.36 0.28
C SER A 73 -2.84 15.38 1.10
N ALA A 74 -3.17 14.22 0.51
CA ALA A 74 -3.83 13.11 1.21
C ALA A 74 -2.84 12.24 1.99
N VAL A 75 -1.56 12.61 2.02
CA VAL A 75 -0.51 11.94 2.77
C VAL A 75 0.07 12.91 3.81
N VAL A 76 0.11 12.44 5.05
CA VAL A 76 0.61 13.16 6.22
C VAL A 76 1.85 12.43 6.71
N ALA A 77 2.96 13.16 6.89
CA ALA A 77 4.12 12.61 7.56
C ALA A 77 3.85 12.50 9.07
N VAL A 78 4.13 11.36 9.68
CA VAL A 78 3.94 11.14 11.11
C VAL A 78 5.31 10.93 11.75
N ASN A 79 5.53 11.49 12.93
CA ASN A 79 6.80 11.38 13.65
C ASN A 79 8.01 11.76 12.77
N ASN A 80 7.92 12.90 12.07
CA ASN A 80 8.95 13.36 11.11
C ASN A 80 9.26 12.34 10.01
N ASN A 81 8.24 11.58 9.57
CA ASN A 81 8.37 10.48 8.62
C ASN A 81 9.36 9.39 9.09
N LYS A 82 9.39 9.09 10.39
CA LYS A 82 10.21 8.02 10.98
C LYS A 82 9.35 7.02 11.74
N ALA A 83 9.54 5.74 11.44
CA ALA A 83 8.92 4.65 12.18
C ALA A 83 9.35 4.68 13.65
N THR A 84 8.44 4.29 14.54
CA THR A 84 8.73 4.08 15.97
C THR A 84 9.14 2.63 16.27
N LEU A 85 9.36 1.83 15.23
CA LEU A 85 9.65 0.40 15.29
C LEU A 85 11.12 0.15 15.64
N ASP A 86 11.39 -0.82 16.51
CA ASP A 86 12.76 -1.27 16.79
C ASP A 86 13.23 -2.26 15.70
N PRO A 87 14.24 -1.93 14.88
CA PRO A 87 14.75 -2.81 13.82
C PRO A 87 15.38 -4.11 14.35
N ALA A 88 15.68 -4.20 15.65
CA ALA A 88 16.23 -5.39 16.28
C ALA A 88 15.17 -6.37 16.81
N SER A 89 13.92 -5.92 17.01
CA SER A 89 12.87 -6.65 17.73
C SER A 89 12.31 -7.89 17.02
N TRP A 90 12.49 -8.01 15.69
CA TRP A 90 11.98 -9.13 14.90
C TRP A 90 13.12 -9.84 14.16
N LYS A 91 13.06 -11.18 14.14
CA LYS A 91 14.08 -12.04 13.51
C LYS A 91 13.52 -13.11 12.57
N THR A 92 12.24 -13.45 12.72
CA THR A 92 11.61 -14.56 12.00
C THR A 92 10.60 -14.04 10.99
N ASN A 93 10.60 -14.62 9.79
CA ASN A 93 9.65 -14.31 8.72
C ASN A 93 8.24 -14.77 9.11
N HIS A 94 7.37 -13.81 9.43
CA HIS A 94 5.96 -14.03 9.71
C HIS A 94 5.22 -12.69 9.71
N VAL A 95 3.90 -12.76 9.74
CA VAL A 95 3.00 -11.64 10.00
C VAL A 95 2.20 -11.97 11.24
N VAL A 96 2.16 -11.05 12.20
CA VAL A 96 1.16 -11.09 13.26
C VAL A 96 -0.04 -10.29 12.78
N TYR A 97 -1.11 -11.00 12.46
CA TYR A 97 -2.42 -10.42 12.16
C TYR A 97 -3.16 -10.15 13.47
N ALA A 98 -3.64 -8.93 13.64
CA ALA A 98 -4.55 -8.60 14.74
C ALA A 98 -5.90 -9.28 14.52
N ASP A 99 -6.54 -9.73 15.59
CA ASP A 99 -7.91 -10.21 15.52
C ASP A 99 -8.86 -9.08 15.11
N LEU A 100 -9.99 -9.44 14.51
CA LEU A 100 -11.02 -8.44 14.23
C LEU A 100 -11.57 -7.89 15.54
N ASP A 101 -11.97 -6.62 15.55
CA ASP A 101 -12.66 -6.05 16.70
C ASP A 101 -14.13 -6.50 16.79
N GLN A 102 -14.84 -6.01 17.80
CA GLN A 102 -16.25 -6.36 18.05
C GLN A 102 -17.22 -5.92 16.93
N LEU A 103 -16.77 -5.07 16.00
CA LEU A 103 -17.52 -4.66 14.82
C LEU A 103 -17.08 -5.42 13.56
N ASN A 104 -16.26 -6.47 13.71
CA ASN A 104 -15.63 -7.24 12.64
C ASN A 104 -14.68 -6.43 11.75
N ARG A 105 -14.09 -5.34 12.28
CA ARG A 105 -13.11 -4.51 11.57
C ARG A 105 -11.70 -5.02 11.84
N THR A 106 -10.76 -4.74 10.94
CA THR A 106 -9.33 -4.79 11.31
C THR A 106 -9.12 -3.87 12.52
N SER A 107 -8.44 -4.37 13.57
CA SER A 107 -8.38 -3.68 14.86
C SER A 107 -7.07 -2.91 15.03
N THR A 108 -6.12 -3.43 15.80
CA THR A 108 -4.77 -2.88 15.96
C THR A 108 -3.90 -3.15 14.74
N ALA A 109 -2.72 -2.54 14.70
CA ALA A 109 -1.79 -2.72 13.61
C ALA A 109 -1.38 -4.19 13.42
N ASN A 110 -1.34 -4.63 12.16
CA ASN A 110 -0.65 -5.87 11.80
C ASN A 110 0.85 -5.62 11.82
N THR A 111 1.67 -6.61 12.17
CA THR A 111 3.13 -6.46 12.11
C THR A 111 3.74 -7.57 11.28
N ALA A 112 4.48 -7.19 10.24
CA ALA A 112 5.11 -8.09 9.30
C ALA A 112 6.63 -7.98 9.37
N TYR A 113 7.33 -9.11 9.47
CA TYR A 113 8.77 -9.18 9.21
C TYR A 113 9.01 -9.85 7.87
N LEU A 114 9.43 -9.04 6.91
CA LEU A 114 9.47 -9.39 5.50
C LEU A 114 10.90 -9.50 5.00
N GLU A 115 11.10 -10.43 4.07
CA GLU A 115 12.37 -10.72 3.42
C GLU A 115 12.18 -10.81 1.90
N GLN A 116 13.28 -10.91 1.14
CA GLN A 116 13.24 -11.02 -0.32
C GLN A 116 12.30 -12.12 -0.83
N ARG A 117 12.20 -13.24 -0.10
CA ARG A 117 11.34 -14.38 -0.42
C ARG A 117 9.84 -14.10 -0.30
N ASN A 118 9.40 -12.98 0.30
CA ASN A 118 7.98 -12.61 0.32
C ASN A 118 7.53 -11.81 -0.90
N VAL A 119 8.44 -11.44 -1.81
CA VAL A 119 8.05 -10.75 -3.06
C VAL A 119 7.28 -11.74 -3.95
N ALA A 120 6.01 -11.42 -4.21
CA ALA A 120 5.08 -12.28 -4.91
C ALA A 120 5.11 -12.10 -6.43
N ASN A 121 4.67 -13.13 -7.16
CA ASN A 121 4.40 -13.04 -8.59
C ASN A 121 2.94 -12.63 -8.79
N ASP A 122 2.70 -11.50 -9.46
CA ASP A 122 1.34 -10.98 -9.70
C ASP A 122 0.48 -11.91 -10.56
N SER A 123 1.08 -12.83 -11.34
CA SER A 123 0.31 -13.80 -12.14
C SER A 123 -0.44 -14.85 -11.32
N LEU A 124 -0.13 -15.00 -10.02
CA LEU A 124 -0.82 -15.91 -9.11
C LEU A 124 -1.97 -15.23 -8.36
N ARG A 125 -2.20 -13.93 -8.60
CA ARG A 125 -3.31 -13.19 -8.01
C ARG A 125 -4.63 -13.62 -8.66
N VAL A 126 -5.62 -13.91 -7.83
CA VAL A 126 -6.98 -14.25 -8.23
C VAL A 126 -7.97 -13.17 -7.79
N ARG A 127 -9.21 -13.30 -8.26
CA ARG A 127 -10.31 -12.44 -7.81
C ARG A 127 -10.55 -12.62 -6.31
N GLN A 128 -10.60 -11.50 -5.59
CA GLN A 128 -10.97 -11.47 -4.19
C GLN A 128 -12.49 -11.47 -4.01
N THR A 129 -12.98 -12.12 -2.95
CA THR A 129 -14.41 -12.32 -2.69
C THR A 129 -14.89 -11.63 -1.42
N VAL A 130 -14.02 -11.49 -0.43
CA VAL A 130 -14.32 -10.89 0.88
C VAL A 130 -14.84 -9.47 0.77
N GLN A 131 -15.79 -9.08 1.61
CA GLN A 131 -16.25 -7.69 1.72
C GLN A 131 -15.98 -7.23 3.15
N PRO A 132 -15.00 -6.34 3.38
CA PRO A 132 -14.76 -5.77 4.70
C PRO A 132 -15.95 -4.94 5.18
N THR A 133 -15.91 -4.50 6.43
CA THR A 133 -16.89 -3.55 6.97
C THR A 133 -16.97 -2.28 6.12
N GLY A 134 -18.17 -1.70 6.06
CA GLY A 134 -18.44 -0.49 5.27
C GLY A 134 -18.36 -0.67 3.76
N TRP A 135 -18.42 -1.89 3.24
CA TRP A 135 -18.30 -2.16 1.81
C TRP A 135 -19.57 -1.80 1.03
N HIS A 136 -19.59 -0.60 0.43
CA HIS A 136 -20.66 -0.13 -0.46
C HIS A 136 -20.10 0.27 -1.84
N GLN A 137 -19.72 -0.73 -2.64
CA GLN A 137 -19.08 -0.49 -3.93
C GLN A 137 -19.95 0.32 -4.91
N LYS A 138 -19.32 1.29 -5.57
CA LYS A 138 -19.89 2.03 -6.72
C LYS A 138 -18.85 2.14 -7.83
N PHE A 139 -19.29 2.61 -8.99
CA PHE A 139 -18.42 2.84 -10.14
C PHE A 139 -18.56 4.29 -10.62
N SER A 140 -17.44 4.92 -10.95
CA SER A 140 -17.38 6.16 -11.74
C SER A 140 -17.08 5.77 -13.18
N GLY A 141 -18.10 5.75 -14.03
CA GLY A 141 -18.01 5.12 -15.35
C GLY A 141 -17.67 3.62 -15.22
N ARG A 142 -16.51 3.21 -15.74
CA ARG A 142 -16.03 1.81 -15.65
C ARG A 142 -15.06 1.56 -14.49
N GLN A 143 -14.74 2.59 -13.70
CA GLN A 143 -13.74 2.49 -12.63
C GLN A 143 -14.43 2.29 -11.29
N ALA A 144 -14.06 1.22 -10.57
CA ALA A 144 -14.48 1.03 -9.19
C ALA A 144 -13.91 2.15 -8.30
N ILE A 145 -14.70 2.64 -7.35
CA ILE A 145 -14.24 3.69 -6.42
C ILE A 145 -13.72 3.12 -5.10
N LEU A 146 -13.96 1.84 -4.82
CA LEU A 146 -13.44 1.12 -3.66
C LEU A 146 -12.63 -0.12 -4.08
N ASN A 147 -11.63 -0.46 -3.29
CA ASN A 147 -10.86 -1.70 -3.33
C ASN A 147 -10.85 -2.36 -1.95
N ARG A 148 -10.55 -3.66 -1.96
CA ARG A 148 -10.20 -4.40 -0.76
C ARG A 148 -8.75 -4.06 -0.41
N GLY A 149 -8.58 -3.00 0.35
CA GLY A 149 -7.26 -2.51 0.76
C GLY A 149 -6.59 -3.54 1.64
N HIS A 150 -5.42 -4.01 1.23
CA HIS A 150 -4.62 -4.89 2.08
C HIS A 150 -3.80 -4.05 3.05
N LEU A 151 -3.72 -4.45 4.32
CA LEU A 151 -2.73 -3.88 5.24
C LEU A 151 -1.33 -4.35 4.84
N VAL A 152 -1.13 -5.66 4.73
CA VAL A 152 0.06 -6.28 4.15
C VAL A 152 -0.26 -6.76 2.74
N ALA A 153 0.25 -6.05 1.74
CA ALA A 153 -0.12 -6.31 0.35
C ALA A 153 0.28 -7.70 -0.14
N TYR A 154 -0.53 -8.26 -1.03
CA TYR A 154 -0.22 -9.47 -1.80
C TYR A 154 1.23 -9.50 -2.32
N SER A 155 1.68 -8.39 -2.92
CA SER A 155 2.98 -8.32 -3.59
C SER A 155 4.20 -8.48 -2.67
N ILE A 156 4.01 -8.40 -1.36
CA ILE A 156 5.05 -8.49 -0.33
C ILE A 156 4.72 -9.54 0.75
N SER A 157 3.71 -10.39 0.53
CA SER A 157 3.26 -11.42 1.49
C SER A 157 3.36 -12.84 0.97
N LYS A 158 4.12 -13.09 -0.10
CA LYS A 158 4.32 -14.47 -0.60
C LYS A 158 4.80 -15.38 0.52
N GLY A 159 4.20 -16.56 0.61
CA GLY A 159 4.56 -17.56 1.60
C GLY A 159 3.96 -17.31 2.98
N ILE A 160 3.27 -16.19 3.22
CA ILE A 160 2.59 -15.94 4.50
C ILE A 160 1.21 -16.58 4.47
N SER A 161 0.97 -17.56 5.35
CA SER A 161 -0.33 -18.22 5.49
C SER A 161 -1.38 -17.28 6.10
N VAL A 162 -2.65 -17.72 6.11
CA VAL A 162 -3.75 -16.96 6.73
C VAL A 162 -3.54 -16.74 8.24
N ASP A 163 -2.82 -17.64 8.91
CA ASP A 163 -2.45 -17.54 10.32
C ASP A 163 -1.16 -16.73 10.53
N GLY A 164 -0.53 -16.26 9.45
CA GLY A 164 0.62 -15.38 9.49
C GLY A 164 1.98 -16.08 9.47
N ASN A 165 2.02 -17.41 9.48
CA ASN A 165 3.26 -18.18 9.44
C ASN A 165 3.84 -18.23 8.03
N TYR A 166 5.17 -18.23 7.92
CA TYR A 166 5.83 -18.44 6.64
C TYR A 166 5.88 -19.93 6.27
N ASP A 167 5.29 -20.29 5.12
CA ASP A 167 5.40 -21.57 4.45
C ASP A 167 6.06 -21.39 3.07
N PRO A 168 7.27 -21.93 2.83
CA PRO A 168 7.94 -21.83 1.54
C PRO A 168 7.20 -22.54 0.40
N ASN A 169 6.27 -23.45 0.69
CA ASN A 169 5.47 -24.13 -0.32
C ASN A 169 4.32 -23.25 -0.84
N GLN A 170 3.90 -22.24 -0.06
CA GLN A 170 2.87 -21.30 -0.47
C GLN A 170 3.44 -20.23 -1.43
N GLN A 171 3.18 -20.38 -2.72
CA GLN A 171 3.71 -19.48 -3.75
C GLN A 171 2.91 -18.19 -3.95
N SER A 172 1.75 -18.08 -3.31
CA SER A 172 0.86 -16.90 -3.40
C SER A 172 1.06 -15.96 -2.22
N GLY A 173 0.74 -14.69 -2.42
CA GLY A 173 0.58 -13.72 -1.33
C GLY A 173 -0.79 -13.84 -0.66
N ASP A 174 -1.00 -13.08 0.41
CA ASP A 174 -2.30 -12.95 1.06
C ASP A 174 -3.32 -12.32 0.08
N GLN A 175 -4.55 -12.83 0.08
CA GLN A 175 -5.58 -12.40 -0.89
C GLN A 175 -6.96 -12.15 -0.29
N ASN A 176 -7.39 -12.95 0.68
CA ASN A 176 -8.76 -12.91 1.21
C ASN A 176 -8.79 -13.01 2.74
N ASN A 177 -7.70 -12.68 3.43
CA ASN A 177 -7.70 -12.70 4.89
C ASN A 177 -8.45 -11.48 5.44
N LEU A 178 -9.58 -11.71 6.12
CA LEU A 178 -10.38 -10.65 6.72
C LEU A 178 -9.58 -9.79 7.73
N LYS A 179 -8.61 -10.38 8.44
CA LYS A 179 -7.72 -9.65 9.37
C LYS A 179 -6.72 -8.73 8.66
N ASN A 180 -6.64 -8.80 7.33
CA ASN A 180 -5.71 -8.05 6.50
C ASN A 180 -6.42 -7.14 5.48
N LEU A 181 -7.75 -7.13 5.43
CA LEU A 181 -8.53 -6.41 4.43
C LEU A 181 -9.46 -5.38 5.06
N PHE A 182 -9.45 -4.15 4.51
CA PHE A 182 -10.36 -3.08 4.88
C PHE A 182 -10.95 -2.40 3.63
N THR A 183 -12.06 -1.67 3.81
CA THR A 183 -12.65 -0.89 2.72
C THR A 183 -11.80 0.34 2.45
N GLN A 184 -11.16 0.39 1.29
CA GLN A 184 -10.24 1.46 0.92
C GLN A 184 -10.66 2.08 -0.42
N THR A 185 -10.55 3.39 -0.56
CA THR A 185 -10.81 4.07 -1.83
C THR A 185 -9.83 3.61 -2.91
N ALA A 186 -10.27 3.63 -4.16
CA ALA A 186 -9.42 3.23 -5.28
C ALA A 186 -8.17 4.12 -5.39
N PHE A 187 -8.34 5.42 -5.18
CA PHE A 187 -7.24 6.38 -5.17
C PHE A 187 -6.22 6.12 -4.05
N SER A 188 -6.66 6.02 -2.79
CA SER A 188 -5.72 5.80 -1.68
C SER A 188 -5.00 4.44 -1.80
N ASN A 189 -5.69 3.38 -2.25
CA ASN A 189 -5.10 2.07 -2.48
C ASN A 189 -4.09 2.05 -3.65
N GLN A 190 -4.54 2.45 -4.84
CA GLN A 190 -3.79 2.24 -6.10
C GLN A 190 -2.77 3.33 -6.39
N ARG A 191 -2.97 4.54 -5.87
CA ARG A 191 -2.05 5.67 -6.09
C ARG A 191 -1.16 5.91 -4.89
N LEU A 192 -1.74 6.10 -3.71
CA LEU A 192 -0.97 6.55 -2.54
C LEU A 192 -0.24 5.42 -1.82
N GLN A 193 -0.96 4.40 -1.36
CA GLN A 193 -0.37 3.29 -0.60
C GLN A 193 0.62 2.47 -1.44
N THR A 194 0.32 2.28 -2.73
CA THR A 194 1.20 1.57 -3.67
C THR A 194 2.62 2.18 -3.76
N VAL A 195 2.79 3.50 -3.54
CA VAL A 195 4.11 4.15 -3.48
C VAL A 195 4.96 3.57 -2.34
N TYR A 196 4.38 3.43 -1.15
CA TYR A 196 5.06 2.93 0.04
C TYR A 196 5.32 1.43 -0.03
N GLU A 197 4.35 0.66 -0.54
CA GLU A 197 4.53 -0.76 -0.83
C GLU A 197 5.66 -1.00 -1.84
N THR A 198 5.81 -0.11 -2.83
CA THR A 198 6.89 -0.19 -3.81
C THR A 198 8.26 0.10 -3.19
N LYS A 199 8.35 1.03 -2.22
CA LYS A 199 9.57 1.25 -1.42
C LYS A 199 9.97 -0.01 -0.66
N ILE A 200 9.01 -0.65 0.01
CA ILE A 200 9.24 -1.93 0.71
C ILE A 200 9.68 -3.00 -0.28
N ARG A 201 8.93 -3.22 -1.38
CA ARG A 201 9.25 -4.22 -2.39
C ARG A 201 10.64 -4.03 -2.98
N THR A 202 11.06 -2.78 -3.19
CA THR A 202 12.41 -2.45 -3.67
C THR A 202 13.47 -2.82 -2.63
N ALA A 203 13.26 -2.48 -1.36
CA ALA A 203 14.16 -2.87 -0.28
C ALA A 203 14.30 -4.39 -0.18
N LEU A 204 13.18 -5.13 -0.22
CA LEU A 204 13.17 -6.60 -0.20
C LEU A 204 13.94 -7.18 -1.40
N ARG A 205 13.76 -6.65 -2.61
CA ARG A 205 14.51 -7.06 -3.80
C ARG A 205 16.02 -6.80 -3.69
N ASN A 206 16.40 -5.77 -2.94
CA ASN A 206 17.80 -5.44 -2.63
C ASN A 206 18.36 -6.25 -1.44
N GLY A 207 17.68 -7.32 -1.03
CA GLY A 207 18.13 -8.21 0.04
C GLY A 207 17.95 -7.64 1.45
N LYS A 208 17.22 -6.53 1.61
CA LYS A 208 16.93 -5.97 2.93
C LYS A 208 15.82 -6.78 3.62
N LYS A 209 15.83 -6.76 4.94
CA LYS A 209 14.76 -7.27 5.79
C LYS A 209 14.00 -6.09 6.36
N VAL A 210 12.67 -6.14 6.33
CA VAL A 210 11.82 -4.98 6.64
C VAL A 210 10.79 -5.38 7.69
N ILE A 211 10.74 -4.62 8.79
CA ILE A 211 9.59 -4.62 9.69
C ILE A 211 8.60 -3.62 9.13
N TYR A 212 7.37 -4.05 8.92
CA TYR A 212 6.29 -3.24 8.37
C TYR A 212 5.05 -3.36 9.27
N GLN A 213 4.51 -2.23 9.71
CA GLN A 213 3.38 -2.16 10.62
C GLN A 213 2.27 -1.26 10.05
N PRO A 214 1.40 -1.81 9.18
CA PRO A 214 0.22 -1.13 8.66
C PRO A 214 -0.96 -1.18 9.66
N HIS A 215 -1.72 -0.09 9.74
CA HIS A 215 -2.86 0.05 10.64
C HIS A 215 -3.99 0.87 9.98
N ALA A 216 -5.13 0.26 9.71
CA ALA A 216 -6.32 0.98 9.28
C ALA A 216 -6.93 1.71 10.49
N ILE A 217 -7.17 3.02 10.35
CA ILE A 217 -7.56 3.88 11.46
C ILE A 217 -9.05 4.20 11.36
N PHE A 218 -9.83 3.75 12.33
CA PHE A 218 -11.27 4.03 12.46
C PHE A 218 -11.52 5.08 13.55
N ARG A 219 -12.55 5.92 13.39
CA ARG A 219 -13.01 6.84 14.44
C ARG A 219 -14.23 6.21 15.14
N GLY A 220 -14.14 6.00 16.45
CA GLY A 220 -15.23 5.41 17.23
C GLY A 220 -15.78 4.11 16.62
N SER A 221 -17.10 4.08 16.37
CA SER A 221 -17.82 2.93 15.83
C SER A 221 -17.97 2.92 14.30
N GLU A 222 -17.18 3.71 13.57
CA GLU A 222 -17.24 3.77 12.11
C GLU A 222 -16.90 2.45 11.43
N LEU A 223 -17.63 2.08 10.37
CA LEU A 223 -17.40 0.83 9.65
C LEU A 223 -16.38 0.96 8.50
N MET A 224 -16.08 2.18 8.05
CA MET A 224 -15.04 2.46 7.06
C MET A 224 -13.92 3.29 7.72
N PRO A 225 -12.63 2.95 7.52
CA PRO A 225 -11.55 3.67 8.18
C PRO A 225 -11.35 5.05 7.55
N ARG A 226 -10.96 6.03 8.37
CA ARG A 226 -10.61 7.40 7.96
C ARG A 226 -9.32 7.45 7.12
N GLY A 227 -8.44 6.49 7.34
CA GLY A 227 -7.16 6.39 6.67
C GLY A 227 -6.40 5.14 7.08
N VAL A 228 -5.15 5.05 6.64
CA VAL A 228 -4.23 3.97 7.01
C VAL A 228 -2.89 4.57 7.40
N GLN A 229 -2.38 4.19 8.57
CA GLN A 229 -1.02 4.48 8.97
C GLN A 229 -0.09 3.38 8.47
N LEU A 230 0.99 3.76 7.81
CA LEU A 230 2.02 2.86 7.31
C LEU A 230 3.35 3.20 7.98
N GLN A 231 3.88 2.27 8.77
CA GLN A 231 5.23 2.38 9.35
C GLN A 231 6.11 1.28 8.79
N ALA A 232 7.33 1.61 8.34
CA ALA A 232 8.30 0.58 7.97
C ALA A 232 9.72 0.98 8.36
N ILE A 233 10.52 0.01 8.79
CA ILE A 233 11.95 0.15 9.00
C ILE A 233 12.69 -1.10 8.49
N SER A 234 13.78 -0.92 7.75
CA SER A 234 14.68 -2.04 7.45
C SER A 234 15.64 -2.31 8.61
N THR A 235 16.08 -3.55 8.76
CA THR A 235 16.99 -3.95 9.85
C THR A 235 18.34 -3.21 9.81
N ASP A 236 18.71 -2.64 8.66
CA ASP A 236 19.91 -1.81 8.47
C ASP A 236 19.62 -0.30 8.47
N GLY A 237 18.38 0.12 8.73
CA GLY A 237 17.94 1.51 8.80
C GLY A 237 17.84 2.26 7.47
N SER A 238 18.20 1.65 6.34
CA SER A 238 18.21 2.31 5.03
C SER A 238 16.81 2.65 4.47
N LEU A 239 15.79 1.87 4.84
CA LEU A 239 14.39 2.20 4.65
C LEU A 239 13.81 2.61 6.01
N ASN A 240 13.23 3.80 6.10
CA ASN A 240 12.53 4.26 7.28
C ASN A 240 11.44 5.26 6.89
N PHE A 241 10.18 4.96 7.22
CA PHE A 241 9.08 5.90 7.03
C PHE A 241 7.94 5.68 8.04
N ASN A 242 7.17 6.73 8.27
CA ASN A 242 5.92 6.69 9.02
C ASN A 242 4.97 7.74 8.43
N VAL A 243 3.89 7.25 7.82
CA VAL A 243 2.93 8.11 7.13
C VAL A 243 1.52 7.71 7.46
N TYR A 244 0.61 8.68 7.40
CA TYR A 244 -0.82 8.45 7.42
C TYR A 244 -1.40 8.85 6.07
N ILE A 245 -2.17 7.96 5.46
CA ILE A 245 -2.81 8.15 4.16
C ILE A 245 -4.31 8.24 4.39
N PHE A 246 -4.91 9.38 4.04
CA PHE A 246 -6.36 9.56 4.10
C PHE A 246 -7.08 8.60 3.13
N ASN A 247 -8.18 8.01 3.60
CA ASN A 247 -9.02 7.12 2.82
C ASN A 247 -10.05 7.94 2.01
N VAL A 248 -9.55 8.65 0.98
CA VAL A 248 -10.32 9.61 0.18
C VAL A 248 -10.24 9.30 -1.31
N GLN A 249 -11.23 9.78 -2.07
CA GLN A 249 -11.35 9.57 -3.51
C GLN A 249 -11.70 10.90 -4.19
N PRO A 250 -10.94 11.35 -5.21
CA PRO A 250 -11.32 12.51 -5.99
C PRO A 250 -12.76 12.39 -6.52
N GLY A 251 -13.57 13.44 -6.34
CA GLY A 251 -14.96 13.49 -6.81
C GLY A 251 -15.98 12.75 -5.94
N PHE A 252 -15.60 12.18 -4.81
CA PHE A 252 -16.51 11.45 -3.91
C PHE A 252 -16.27 11.80 -2.44
N THR A 253 -17.35 11.86 -1.68
CA THR A 253 -17.30 11.88 -0.21
C THR A 253 -17.90 10.57 0.31
N PHE A 254 -17.45 10.15 1.49
CA PHE A 254 -17.89 8.94 2.15
C PHE A 254 -18.47 9.28 3.52
N ASN A 255 -19.60 8.63 3.85
CA ASN A 255 -20.03 8.51 5.22
C ASN A 255 -19.22 7.39 5.87
N TYR A 256 -18.21 7.72 6.68
CA TYR A 256 -17.35 6.71 7.30
C TYR A 256 -18.09 5.82 8.30
N SER A 257 -19.24 6.28 8.84
CA SER A 257 -20.06 5.50 9.76
C SER A 257 -20.51 4.18 9.15
N ASP A 258 -20.92 4.18 7.88
CA ASP A 258 -21.47 3.01 7.19
C ASP A 258 -20.74 2.66 5.89
N GLY A 259 -19.87 3.53 5.37
CA GLY A 259 -19.13 3.36 4.12
C GLY A 259 -19.88 3.74 2.85
N THR A 260 -21.11 4.29 2.95
CA THR A 260 -21.84 4.82 1.80
C THR A 260 -21.15 6.05 1.21
N SER A 261 -21.40 6.33 -0.06
CA SER A 261 -20.71 7.40 -0.80
C SER A 261 -21.64 8.24 -1.67
N GLN A 262 -21.25 9.49 -1.91
CA GLN A 262 -21.94 10.41 -2.81
C GLN A 262 -20.93 11.14 -3.70
N THR A 263 -21.35 11.50 -4.91
CA THR A 263 -20.55 12.37 -5.79
C THR A 263 -20.41 13.75 -5.15
N SER A 264 -19.25 14.38 -5.30
CA SER A 264 -18.94 15.67 -4.69
C SER A 264 -17.89 16.42 -5.51
N SER A 265 -17.61 17.66 -5.14
CA SER A 265 -16.51 18.46 -5.68
C SER A 265 -15.16 18.23 -4.97
N LEU A 266 -15.04 17.19 -4.13
CA LEU A 266 -13.82 16.92 -3.35
C LEU A 266 -12.61 16.78 -4.27
N GLN A 267 -11.62 17.65 -4.08
CA GLN A 267 -10.35 17.62 -4.78
C GLN A 267 -9.32 16.89 -3.95
N VAL A 268 -8.63 15.94 -4.57
CA VAL A 268 -7.49 15.26 -3.96
C VAL A 268 -6.33 15.28 -4.96
N PRO A 269 -5.33 16.16 -4.76
CA PRO A 269 -4.16 16.22 -5.63
C PRO A 269 -3.44 14.88 -5.65
N ASP A 270 -3.08 14.42 -6.85
CA ASP A 270 -2.17 13.30 -7.01
C ASP A 270 -0.73 13.83 -6.90
N THR A 271 -0.15 13.71 -5.70
CA THR A 271 1.23 14.14 -5.42
C THR A 271 2.26 13.07 -5.78
N THR A 272 1.87 12.02 -6.52
CA THR A 272 2.75 10.91 -6.93
C THR A 272 3.32 11.08 -8.34
N ILE A 273 2.85 12.10 -9.07
CA ILE A 273 3.26 12.49 -10.43
C ILE A 273 4.07 13.78 -10.38
#